data_AF-S6UD64-F1
#
_entry.id   AF-S6UD64-F1
#
_cell.length_a   1.000
_cell.length_b   1.000
_cell.length_c   1.000
_cell.angle_alpha   90.00
_cell.angle_beta   90.00
_cell.angle_gamma   90.00
#
_symmetry.space_group_name_H-M   'P 1'
#
loop_
_entity.id
_entity.type
_entity.pdbx_description
1 polymer ?
#
loop_
_entity_poly.entity_id
_entity_poly.type
_entity_poly.pdbx_seq_one_letter_code
_entity_poly.pdbx_strand_id
1 'polypeptide(L)'
;MQSTFRRSTLAALRGFALPSDAITIVPSAADYRRCLLEKIASATRRIYIIALYLQQDEAGQEILDALYAAKAARPELDVVVLVDWF
;
A
#
# COMPACT_ATOMS: atom_id res chain seq x y z
N MET A 1 -2.38 -36.38 -29.16
CA MET A 1 -3.25 -35.18 -29.02
C MET A 1 -2.40 -34.01 -28.58
N GLN A 2 -2.03 -33.13 -29.50
CA GLN A 2 -1.38 -31.86 -29.12
C GLN A 2 -2.45 -31.00 -28.43
N SER A 3 -2.26 -30.74 -27.14
CA SER A 3 -3.05 -29.72 -26.45
C SER A 3 -2.77 -28.40 -27.15
N THR A 4 -3.77 -27.85 -27.85
CA THR A 4 -3.79 -26.47 -28.31
C THR A 4 -3.87 -25.57 -27.08
N PHE A 5 -2.76 -25.45 -26.35
CA PHE A 5 -2.58 -24.40 -25.36
C PHE A 5 -2.75 -23.08 -26.10
N ARG A 6 -3.89 -22.40 -25.84
CA ARG A 6 -4.15 -21.04 -26.29
C ARG A 6 -2.88 -20.22 -26.10
N ARG A 7 -2.46 -19.50 -27.16
CA ARG A 7 -1.44 -18.46 -27.06
C ARG A 7 -1.72 -17.63 -25.80
N SER A 8 -0.74 -17.55 -24.92
CA SER A 8 -0.86 -16.84 -23.66
C SER A 8 -1.31 -15.40 -23.91
N THR A 9 -2.45 -15.02 -23.34
CA THR A 9 -2.95 -13.64 -23.40
C THR A 9 -2.08 -12.68 -22.57
N LEU A 10 -1.10 -13.19 -21.81
CA LEU A 10 -0.13 -12.37 -21.07
C LEU A 10 0.62 -11.38 -21.97
N ALA A 11 0.95 -11.78 -23.21
CA ALA A 11 1.63 -10.92 -24.16
C ALA A 11 0.78 -9.72 -24.63
N ALA A 12 -0.54 -9.78 -24.44
CA ALA A 12 -1.45 -8.68 -24.77
C ALA A 12 -1.65 -7.69 -23.60
N LEU A 13 -1.13 -8.01 -22.41
CA LEU A 13 -1.23 -7.11 -21.25
C LEU A 13 -0.30 -5.91 -21.43
N ARG A 14 -0.79 -4.73 -21.08
CA ARG A 14 0.05 -3.53 -21.00
C ARG A 14 0.90 -3.60 -19.74
N GLY A 15 2.18 -3.31 -19.87
CA GLY A 15 3.12 -3.18 -18.76
C GLY A 15 3.93 -1.90 -18.90
N PHE A 16 4.78 -1.63 -17.92
CA PHE A 16 5.76 -0.55 -17.94
C PHE A 16 7.12 -1.10 -17.47
N ALA A 17 8.21 -0.48 -17.92
CA ALA A 17 9.55 -0.87 -17.50
C ALA A 17 9.77 -0.47 -16.03
N LEU A 18 10.34 -1.39 -15.25
CA LEU A 18 10.63 -1.18 -13.83
C LEU A 18 12.08 -1.57 -13.55
N PRO A 19 12.90 -0.66 -12.98
CA PRO A 19 14.24 -0.99 -12.50
C PRO A 19 14.22 -2.09 -11.44
N SER A 20 15.24 -2.95 -11.42
CA SER A 20 15.30 -4.07 -10.47
C SER A 20 15.35 -3.62 -9.00
N ASP A 21 15.93 -2.46 -8.73
CA ASP A 21 16.05 -1.83 -7.41
C ASP A 21 14.79 -1.07 -6.98
N ALA A 22 13.80 -0.91 -7.86
CA ALA A 22 12.53 -0.28 -7.52
C ALA A 22 11.57 -1.21 -6.76
N ILE A 23 11.90 -2.50 -6.62
CA ILE A 23 11.14 -3.48 -5.83
C ILE A 23 11.92 -3.81 -4.57
N THR A 24 11.28 -3.67 -3.42
CA THR A 24 11.79 -4.17 -2.14
C THR A 24 10.83 -5.20 -1.58
N ILE A 25 11.35 -6.36 -1.17
CA ILE A 25 10.58 -7.39 -0.48
C ILE A 25 10.64 -7.11 1.02
N VAL A 26 9.47 -7.05 1.65
CA VAL A 26 9.35 -6.86 3.10
C VAL A 26 8.99 -8.22 3.71
N PRO A 27 9.90 -8.88 4.46
CA PRO A 27 9.79 -10.32 4.72
C PRO A 27 8.91 -10.68 5.94
N SER A 28 8.54 -9.70 6.75
CA SER A 28 7.79 -9.94 7.98
C SER A 28 6.73 -8.87 8.25
N ALA A 29 5.74 -9.20 9.09
CA ALA A 29 4.74 -8.24 9.54
C ALA A 29 5.36 -7.07 10.32
N ALA A 30 6.43 -7.31 11.10
CA ALA A 30 7.14 -6.27 11.83
C ALA A 30 7.86 -5.29 10.90
N ASP A 31 8.48 -5.81 9.83
CA ASP A 31 9.14 -4.97 8.83
C ASP A 31 8.10 -4.20 7.99
N TYR A 32 6.95 -4.82 7.71
CA TYR A 32 5.84 -4.16 7.02
C TYR A 32 5.29 -3.00 7.84
N ARG A 33 5.04 -3.21 9.14
CA ARG A 33 4.62 -2.16 10.07
C ARG A 33 5.61 -0.99 10.07
N ARG A 34 6.92 -1.27 10.19
CA ARG A 34 7.96 -0.24 10.17
C ARG A 34 7.94 0.56 8.86
N CYS A 35 7.95 -0.14 7.73
CA CYS A 35 7.89 0.47 6.40
C CYS A 35 6.64 1.34 6.23
N LEU A 36 5.46 0.86 6.64
CA LEU A 36 4.21 1.60 6.54
C LEU A 36 4.26 2.91 7.33
N LEU A 37 4.72 2.87 8.59
CA LEU A 37 4.84 4.05 9.44
C LEU A 37 5.85 5.07 8.88
N GLU A 38 6.99 4.60 8.37
CA GLU A 38 7.98 5.46 7.70
C GLU A 38 7.41 6.13 6.44
N LYS A 39 6.64 5.38 5.64
CA LYS A 39 5.98 5.93 4.44
C LYS A 39 4.89 6.94 4.79
N ILE A 40 4.14 6.73 5.88
CA ILE A 40 3.16 7.71 6.37
C ILE A 40 3.86 9.00 6.81
N ALA A 41 4.89 8.91 7.65
CA ALA A 41 5.60 10.09 8.16
C ALA A 41 6.29 10.92 7.06
N SER A 42 6.83 10.24 6.04
CA SER A 42 7.55 10.88 4.93
C SER A 42 6.65 11.38 3.80
N ALA A 43 5.35 11.08 3.81
CA ALA A 43 4.44 11.47 2.74
C ALA A 43 4.27 12.99 2.63
N THR A 44 4.45 13.54 1.42
CA THR A 44 4.38 14.98 1.17
C THR A 44 3.15 15.43 0.37
N ARG A 45 2.47 14.50 -0.31
CA ARG A 45 1.36 14.83 -1.21
C ARG A 45 0.08 14.06 -0.91
N ARG A 46 0.18 12.74 -0.76
CA ARG A 46 -0.99 11.89 -0.52
C ARG A 46 -0.66 10.61 0.21
N ILE A 47 -1.64 10.11 0.97
CA ILE A 47 -1.66 8.78 1.58
C ILE A 47 -2.99 8.13 1.23
N TYR A 48 -2.94 6.99 0.54
CA TYR A 48 -4.12 6.24 0.15
C TYR A 48 -3.96 4.82 0.68
N ILE A 49 -4.83 4.44 1.64
CA ILE A 49 -4.86 3.11 2.23
C ILE A 49 -6.17 2.46 1.82
N ILE A 50 -6.08 1.30 1.18
CA ILE A 50 -7.22 0.47 0.79
C ILE A 50 -7.05 -0.86 1.51
N ALA A 51 -7.97 -1.17 2.42
CA ALA A 51 -7.92 -2.35 3.25
C ALA A 51 -9.32 -2.95 3.44
N LEU A 52 -9.41 -4.21 3.86
CA LEU A 52 -10.70 -4.82 4.21
C LEU A 52 -11.30 -4.12 5.45
N TYR A 53 -10.50 -3.94 6.49
CA TYR A 53 -10.87 -3.21 7.71
C TYR A 53 -9.62 -2.55 8.31
N LEU A 54 -9.85 -1.50 9.11
CA LEU A 54 -8.86 -0.95 10.04
C LEU A 54 -9.33 -1.28 11.44
N GLN A 55 -8.66 -2.22 12.09
CA GLN A 55 -9.11 -2.79 13.36
C GLN A 55 -9.06 -1.76 14.48
N GLN A 56 -10.03 -1.78 15.39
CA GLN A 56 -9.95 -1.00 16.63
C GLN A 56 -9.11 -1.75 17.67
N ASP A 57 -7.81 -1.81 17.43
CA ASP A 57 -6.81 -2.40 18.31
C ASP A 57 -5.55 -1.51 18.40
N GLU A 58 -4.53 -1.98 19.11
CA GLU A 58 -3.28 -1.25 19.33
C GLU A 58 -2.58 -0.90 18.00
N ALA A 59 -2.60 -1.82 17.03
CA ALA A 59 -1.96 -1.61 15.74
C ALA A 59 -2.76 -0.63 14.87
N GLY A 60 -4.08 -0.76 14.83
CA GLY A 60 -4.95 0.15 14.10
C GLY A 60 -4.92 1.56 14.67
N GLN A 61 -4.88 1.71 15.99
CA GLN A 61 -4.72 3.01 16.64
C GLN A 61 -3.39 3.66 16.27
N GLU A 62 -2.29 2.89 16.26
CA GLU A 62 -0.98 3.41 15.86
C GLU A 62 -0.98 3.94 14.41
N ILE A 63 -1.64 3.24 13.49
CA ILE A 63 -1.78 3.72 12.11
C ILE A 63 -2.60 5.02 12.07
N LEU A 64 -3.72 5.12 12.80
CA LEU A 64 -4.51 6.34 12.88
C LEU A 64 -3.71 7.51 13.44
N ASP A 65 -2.97 7.29 14.53
CA ASP A 65 -2.14 8.31 15.16
C ASP A 65 -1.06 8.82 14.20
N ALA A 66 -0.42 7.92 13.45
CA ALA A 66 0.56 8.29 12.45
C ALA A 66 -0.05 9.13 11.30
N LEU A 67 -1.26 8.76 10.85
CA LEU A 67 -1.99 9.53 9.83
C LEU A 67 -2.38 10.91 10.34
N TYR A 68 -2.87 11.02 11.57
CA TYR A 68 -3.19 12.31 12.19
C TYR A 68 -1.94 13.18 12.35
N ALA A 69 -0.83 12.60 12.82
CA ALA A 69 0.43 13.33 12.96
C ALA A 69 0.94 13.84 11.59
N ALA A 70 0.86 13.02 10.54
CA ALA A 70 1.26 13.42 9.19
C ALA A 70 0.39 14.57 8.65
N LYS A 71 -0.94 14.50 8.85
CA LYS A 71 -1.88 15.55 8.45
C LYS A 71 -1.73 16.84 9.26
N ALA A 72 -1.41 16.72 10.55
CA ALA A 72 -1.13 17.87 11.40
C ALA A 72 0.16 18.58 10.96
N ALA A 73 1.21 17.81 10.61
CA ALA A 73 2.46 18.35 10.10
C ALA A 73 2.33 18.96 8.69
N ARG A 74 1.41 18.45 7.87
CA ARG A 74 1.13 18.91 6.50
C ARG A 74 -0.38 18.99 6.25
N PRO A 75 -1.04 20.12 6.59
CA PRO A 75 -2.49 20.26 6.45
C PRO A 75 -3.01 20.04 5.03
N GLU A 76 -2.19 20.28 4.01
CA GLU A 76 -2.48 20.07 2.58
C GLU A 76 -2.40 18.60 2.13
N LEU A 77 -1.86 17.70 2.96
CA LEU A 77 -1.69 16.28 2.62
C LEU A 77 -3.03 15.59 2.38
N ASP A 78 -3.26 15.02 1.22
CA ASP A 78 -4.51 14.29 0.93
C ASP A 78 -4.47 12.89 1.55
N VAL A 79 -5.37 12.61 2.50
CA VAL A 79 -5.39 11.34 3.24
C VAL A 79 -6.73 10.67 3.04
N VAL A 80 -6.71 9.50 2.41
CA VAL A 80 -7.90 8.70 2.13
C VAL A 80 -7.70 7.28 2.63
N VAL A 81 -8.59 6.84 3.51
CA VAL A 81 -8.65 5.46 4.00
C VAL A 81 -9.97 4.86 3.53
N LEU A 82 -9.88 3.87 2.65
CA LEU A 82 -11.03 3.13 2.13
C LEU A 82 -11.05 1.76 2.80
N VAL A 83 -12.12 1.50 3.55
CA VAL A 83 -12.41 0.20 4.16
C VAL A 83 -13.70 -0.36 3.60
N ASP A 84 -13.90 -1.66 3.75
CA ASP A 84 -15.17 -2.29 3.45
C ASP A 84 -16.26 -1.81 4.44
N TRP A 85 -17.53 -1.90 4.01
CA TRP A 85 -18.67 -1.38 4.77
C TRP A 85 -19.33 -2.42 5.70
N PHE A 86 -19.01 -3.71 5.57
CA PHE A 86 -19.74 -4.80 6.24
C PHE A 86 -19.62 -4.82 7.77
#